data_AF-A0A9C6XAF6-F1
#
_entry.id   AF-A0A9C6XAF6-F1
#
_cell.length_a   1.000
_cell.length_b   1.000
_cell.length_c   1.000
_cell.angle_alpha   90.00
_cell.angle_beta   90.00
_cell.angle_gamma   90.00
#
_symmetry.space_group_name_H-M   'P 1'
#
loop_
_entity.id
_entity.type
_entity.pdbx_description
1 polymer ?
#
loop_
_entity_poly.entity_id
_entity_poly.type
_entity_poly.pdbx_seq_one_letter_code
_entity_poly.pdbx_strand_id
1 'polypeptide(L)'
;TNVAGIALSPSGRERTIYYSPLSSTRLYSLPTSVLREPGRDIGGSVNDLGQKLGVSDGMYMDSAGVLYFGVLQESGVARWDSHREQFAAGQRIVARDPRLLQWPDTFAIDQAGNLLAVTNKLQNFLRNRPMDHEPTYRVVRAALGVQSYLSGPGGAFGTAYRPNPGITGELIYPP
;
A
#
# COMPACT_ATOMS: atom_id res chain seq x y z
N THR A 1 -4.22 -18.98 0.89
CA THR A 1 -3.43 -18.37 -0.20
C THR A 1 -2.52 -17.32 0.41
N ASN A 2 -1.39 -16.99 -0.22
CA ASN A 2 -0.45 -16.01 0.32
C ASN A 2 -1.01 -14.58 0.20
N VAL A 3 -0.93 -13.81 1.29
CA VAL A 3 -1.25 -12.38 1.32
C VAL A 3 -0.04 -11.60 0.79
N ALA A 4 -0.28 -10.65 -0.10
CA ALA A 4 0.76 -9.73 -0.58
C ALA A 4 0.42 -8.31 -0.17
N GLY A 5 -0.71 -7.78 -0.66
CA GLY A 5 -1.19 -6.47 -0.27
C GLY A 5 -1.68 -6.45 1.17
N ILE A 6 -1.14 -5.52 1.95
CA ILE A 6 -1.61 -5.19 3.29
C ILE A 6 -1.55 -3.68 3.51
N ALA A 7 -2.57 -3.12 4.13
CA ALA A 7 -2.62 -1.73 4.55
C ALA A 7 -3.35 -1.61 5.90
N LEU A 8 -3.11 -0.52 6.61
CA LEU A 8 -3.69 -0.29 7.92
C LEU A 8 -4.41 1.06 7.93
N SER A 9 -5.61 1.10 8.48
CA SER A 9 -6.39 2.35 8.63
C SER A 9 -5.64 3.39 9.45
N PRO A 10 -6.00 4.69 9.37
CA PRO A 10 -5.44 5.72 10.23
C PRO A 10 -5.42 5.34 11.71
N SER A 11 -4.52 5.98 12.46
CA SER A 11 -4.45 5.83 13.91
C SER A 11 -5.77 6.22 14.60
N GLY A 12 -6.25 5.36 15.49
CA GLY A 12 -7.53 5.51 16.18
C GLY A 12 -7.67 4.49 17.31
N ARG A 13 -8.82 4.50 18.01
CA ARG A 13 -9.11 3.56 19.11
C ARG A 13 -9.13 2.10 18.65
N GLU A 14 -9.75 1.86 17.50
CA GLU A 14 -9.71 0.60 16.77
C GLU A 14 -9.16 0.90 15.38
N ARG A 15 -8.39 -0.04 14.82
CA ARG A 15 -7.83 0.08 13.47
C ARG A 15 -8.26 -1.10 12.64
N THR A 16 -8.32 -0.90 11.33
CA THR A 16 -8.72 -1.93 10.38
C THR A 16 -7.54 -2.30 9.51
N ILE A 17 -7.24 -3.59 9.42
CA ILE A 17 -6.33 -4.12 8.40
C ILE A 17 -7.14 -4.33 7.14
N TYR A 18 -6.57 -3.91 6.01
CA TYR A 18 -7.03 -4.25 4.67
C TYR A 18 -5.99 -5.17 4.05
N TYR A 19 -6.41 -6.27 3.44
CA TYR A 19 -5.48 -7.20 2.85
C TYR A 19 -6.04 -7.91 1.62
N SER A 20 -5.12 -8.36 0.76
CA SER A 20 -5.45 -9.07 -0.47
C SER A 20 -4.43 -10.18 -0.73
N PRO A 21 -4.89 -11.40 -1.06
CA PRO A 21 -4.03 -12.39 -1.69
C PRO A 21 -3.51 -11.91 -3.04
N LEU A 22 -2.25 -12.19 -3.39
CA LEU A 22 -1.69 -11.85 -4.70
C LEU A 22 -2.43 -12.56 -5.84
N SER A 23 -2.91 -13.77 -5.59
CA SER A 23 -3.65 -14.57 -6.56
C SER A 23 -5.13 -14.20 -6.68
N SER A 24 -5.57 -13.09 -6.06
CA SER A 24 -6.98 -12.70 -6.00
C SER A 24 -7.20 -11.21 -6.24
N THR A 25 -8.32 -10.89 -6.87
CA THR A 25 -8.82 -9.51 -6.97
C THR A 25 -9.68 -9.14 -5.77
N ARG A 26 -10.00 -10.04 -4.84
CA ARG A 26 -10.76 -9.70 -3.63
C ARG A 26 -9.97 -8.82 -2.67
N LEU A 27 -10.65 -7.86 -2.04
CA LEU A 27 -10.12 -7.10 -0.90
C LEU A 27 -10.88 -7.51 0.36
N TYR A 28 -10.14 -7.79 1.42
CA TYR A 28 -10.69 -8.16 2.71
C TYR A 28 -10.31 -7.13 3.77
N SER A 29 -11.07 -7.10 4.86
CA SER A 29 -10.73 -6.29 6.02
C SER A 29 -11.12 -6.96 7.34
N LEU A 30 -10.43 -6.60 8.41
CA LEU A 30 -10.76 -7.03 9.77
C LEU A 30 -10.22 -6.03 10.82
N PRO A 31 -10.85 -5.91 12.00
CA PRO A 31 -10.35 -5.07 13.09
C PRO A 31 -9.05 -5.64 13.69
N THR A 32 -8.09 -4.78 14.01
CA THR A 32 -6.81 -5.20 14.59
C THR A 32 -6.95 -5.83 15.97
N SER A 33 -7.98 -5.49 16.74
CA SER A 33 -8.21 -6.07 18.07
C SER A 33 -8.34 -7.58 18.06
N VAL A 34 -8.89 -8.19 17.00
CA VAL A 34 -9.04 -9.64 16.94
C VAL A 34 -7.72 -10.38 16.71
N LEU A 35 -6.65 -9.67 16.30
CA LEU A 35 -5.32 -10.24 16.09
C LEU A 35 -4.43 -10.21 17.33
N ARG A 36 -4.88 -9.60 18.43
CA ARG A 36 -4.08 -9.47 19.66
C ARG A 36 -3.91 -10.78 20.42
N GLU A 37 -4.78 -11.74 20.17
CA GLU A 37 -4.80 -13.06 20.80
C GLU A 37 -4.31 -14.12 19.81
N PRO A 38 -3.08 -14.64 19.97
CA PRO A 38 -2.58 -15.70 19.10
C PRO A 38 -3.49 -16.94 19.12
N GLY A 39 -3.75 -17.52 17.95
CA GLY A 39 -4.52 -18.76 17.82
C GLY A 39 -6.05 -18.60 17.92
N ARG A 40 -6.57 -17.39 18.13
CA ARG A 40 -8.01 -17.11 18.03
C ARG A 40 -8.52 -17.36 16.61
N ASP A 41 -9.67 -18.01 16.47
CA ASP A 41 -10.39 -18.06 15.21
C ASP A 41 -10.97 -16.66 14.89
N ILE A 42 -10.46 -16.06 13.81
CA ILE A 42 -10.84 -14.73 13.34
C ILE A 42 -11.74 -14.78 12.10
N GLY A 43 -12.11 -15.96 11.60
CA GLY A 43 -12.85 -16.12 10.34
C GLY A 43 -14.15 -15.32 10.30
N GLY A 44 -14.90 -15.31 11.41
CA GLY A 44 -16.13 -14.53 11.54
C GLY A 44 -15.94 -13.00 11.64
N SER A 45 -14.70 -12.52 11.78
CA SER A 45 -14.37 -11.09 11.81
C SER A 45 -13.87 -10.56 10.46
N VAL A 46 -13.71 -11.44 9.47
CA VAL A 46 -13.28 -11.07 8.12
C VAL A 46 -14.46 -10.53 7.32
N ASN A 47 -14.30 -9.33 6.78
CA ASN A 47 -15.25 -8.71 5.88
C ASN A 47 -14.71 -8.71 4.44
N ASP A 48 -15.47 -9.29 3.50
CA ASP A 48 -15.19 -9.23 2.05
C ASP A 48 -15.72 -7.91 1.49
N LEU A 49 -14.81 -7.00 1.15
CA LEU A 49 -15.14 -5.68 0.61
C LEU A 49 -15.50 -5.71 -0.87
N GLY A 50 -15.24 -6.83 -1.55
CA GLY A 50 -15.52 -7.02 -2.98
C GLY A 50 -14.27 -7.04 -3.84
N GLN A 51 -14.50 -6.85 -5.15
CA GLN A 51 -13.50 -7.03 -6.19
C GLN A 51 -12.75 -5.73 -6.51
N LYS A 52 -11.43 -5.77 -6.49
CA LYS A 52 -10.53 -4.71 -6.97
C LYS A 52 -10.55 -4.62 -8.51
N LEU A 53 -10.20 -3.46 -9.05
CA LEU A 53 -9.99 -3.23 -10.50
C LEU A 53 -8.89 -4.12 -11.12
N GLY A 54 -8.04 -4.75 -10.31
CA GLY A 54 -7.07 -5.73 -10.76
C GLY A 54 -6.33 -6.37 -9.60
N VAL A 55 -5.32 -7.16 -9.91
CA VAL A 55 -4.41 -7.74 -8.93
C VAL A 55 -3.50 -6.63 -8.41
N SER A 56 -3.28 -6.62 -7.11
CA SER A 56 -2.39 -5.67 -6.42
C SER A 56 -1.33 -6.44 -5.65
N ASP A 57 -0.10 -5.97 -5.72
CA ASP A 57 0.96 -6.36 -4.79
C ASP A 57 0.96 -5.38 -3.61
N GLY A 58 1.43 -4.14 -3.83
CA GLY A 58 1.45 -3.11 -2.80
C GLY A 58 0.11 -2.45 -2.52
N MET A 59 -0.12 -2.14 -1.25
CA MET A 59 -1.20 -1.27 -0.78
C MET A 59 -0.71 -0.35 0.35
N TYR A 60 -1.30 0.85 0.47
CA TYR A 60 -1.04 1.77 1.58
C TYR A 60 -2.21 2.71 1.79
N MET A 61 -2.49 3.12 3.02
CA MET A 61 -3.56 4.06 3.33
C MET A 61 -2.98 5.37 3.88
N ASP A 62 -3.54 6.51 3.48
CA ASP A 62 -3.19 7.80 4.08
C ASP A 62 -3.97 8.05 5.38
N SER A 63 -3.63 9.13 6.09
CA SER A 63 -4.29 9.54 7.33
C SER A 63 -5.77 9.91 7.17
N ALA A 64 -6.24 10.19 5.94
CA ALA A 64 -7.63 10.52 5.65
C ALA A 64 -8.50 9.27 5.38
N GLY A 65 -7.89 8.08 5.36
CA GLY A 65 -8.59 6.83 5.06
C GLY A 65 -8.69 6.53 3.57
N VAL A 66 -7.84 7.14 2.74
CA VAL A 66 -7.75 6.80 1.31
C VAL A 66 -6.75 5.68 1.12
N LEU A 67 -7.23 4.52 0.66
CA LEU A 67 -6.42 3.38 0.26
C LEU A 67 -5.87 3.59 -1.14
N TYR A 68 -4.56 3.44 -1.33
CA TYR A 68 -3.87 3.37 -2.60
C TYR A 68 -3.37 1.94 -2.83
N PHE A 69 -3.50 1.44 -4.05
CA PHE A 69 -3.07 0.08 -4.40
C PHE A 69 -2.65 -0.02 -5.86
N GLY A 70 -1.69 -0.90 -6.14
CA GLY A 70 -1.27 -1.21 -7.51
C GLY A 70 -2.37 -1.95 -8.28
N VAL A 71 -2.42 -1.75 -9.60
CA VAL A 71 -3.29 -2.48 -10.53
C VAL A 71 -2.43 -3.03 -11.65
N LEU A 72 -1.94 -4.27 -11.48
CA LEU A 72 -0.91 -4.85 -12.36
C LEU A 72 -1.36 -4.93 -13.83
N GLN A 73 -2.63 -5.28 -14.07
CA GLN A 73 -3.21 -5.38 -15.41
C GLN A 73 -3.22 -4.03 -16.15
N GLU A 74 -3.21 -2.93 -15.41
CA GLU A 74 -3.33 -1.57 -15.96
C GLU A 74 -2.00 -0.83 -15.96
N SER A 75 -0.93 -1.45 -15.43
CA SER A 75 0.34 -0.76 -15.10
C SER A 75 0.06 0.58 -14.42
N GLY A 76 -0.67 0.53 -13.31
CA GLY A 76 -1.26 1.72 -12.71
C GLY A 76 -1.46 1.64 -11.21
N VAL A 77 -1.91 2.76 -10.66
CA VAL A 77 -2.27 2.90 -9.24
C VAL A 77 -3.73 3.33 -9.16
N ALA A 78 -4.49 2.67 -8.31
CA ALA A 78 -5.85 3.04 -7.96
C ALA A 78 -5.94 3.58 -6.53
N ARG A 79 -7.02 4.32 -6.27
CA ARG A 79 -7.37 4.79 -4.94
C ARG A 79 -8.83 4.51 -4.60
N TRP A 80 -9.13 4.42 -3.32
CA TRP A 80 -10.48 4.35 -2.77
C TRP A 80 -10.56 5.11 -1.44
N ASP A 81 -11.56 5.97 -1.27
CA ASP A 81 -11.83 6.66 -0.01
C ASP A 81 -12.81 5.82 0.83
N SER A 82 -12.30 5.22 1.90
CA SER A 82 -13.05 4.27 2.74
C SER A 82 -14.16 4.90 3.58
N HIS A 83 -14.19 6.23 3.71
CA HIS A 83 -15.21 6.94 4.48
C HIS A 83 -16.36 7.46 3.61
N ARG A 84 -16.18 7.54 2.29
CA ARG A 84 -17.16 8.16 1.39
C ARG A 84 -18.05 7.17 0.67
N GLU A 85 -17.47 6.09 0.16
CA GLU A 85 -18.13 5.21 -0.79
C GLU A 85 -17.82 3.75 -0.49
N GLN A 86 -18.76 2.85 -0.81
CA GLN A 86 -18.49 1.42 -0.77
C GLN A 86 -17.39 1.04 -1.77
N PHE A 87 -16.54 0.09 -1.39
CA PHE A 87 -15.35 -0.27 -2.16
C PHE A 87 -15.62 -0.57 -3.64
N ALA A 88 -16.65 -1.38 -3.93
CA ALA A 88 -17.00 -1.76 -5.29
C ALA A 88 -17.32 -0.57 -6.21
N ALA A 89 -17.97 0.48 -5.67
CA ALA A 89 -18.38 1.66 -6.45
C ALA A 89 -17.37 2.81 -6.38
N GLY A 90 -16.55 2.88 -5.32
CA GLY A 90 -15.73 4.06 -5.01
C GLY A 90 -14.26 3.97 -5.41
N GLN A 91 -13.80 2.85 -5.97
CA GLN A 91 -12.42 2.72 -6.44
C GLN A 91 -12.22 3.34 -7.83
N ARG A 92 -11.07 4.01 -8.04
CA ARG A 92 -10.70 4.63 -9.32
C ARG A 92 -9.21 4.54 -9.58
N ILE A 93 -8.82 4.28 -10.83
CA ILE A 93 -7.43 4.40 -11.29
C ILE A 93 -7.07 5.89 -11.38
N VAL A 94 -5.95 6.27 -10.77
CA VAL A 94 -5.48 7.66 -10.69
C VAL A 94 -4.13 7.89 -11.39
N ALA A 95 -3.42 6.82 -11.72
CA ALA A 95 -2.22 6.89 -12.54
C ALA A 95 -2.09 5.64 -13.40
N ARG A 96 -1.61 5.80 -14.64
CA ARG A 96 -1.24 4.73 -15.55
C ARG A 96 0.05 5.12 -16.25
N ASP A 97 1.03 4.23 -16.21
CA ASP A 97 2.26 4.40 -16.98
C ASP A 97 2.86 3.01 -17.25
N PRO A 98 2.81 2.51 -18.50
CA PRO A 98 3.32 1.18 -18.83
C PRO A 98 4.85 1.06 -18.71
N ARG A 99 5.58 2.17 -18.57
CA ARG A 99 7.03 2.16 -18.33
C ARG A 99 7.33 2.22 -16.84
N LEU A 100 6.68 3.12 -16.11
CA LEU A 100 7.01 3.43 -14.71
C LEU A 100 6.22 2.62 -13.67
N LEU A 101 5.01 2.16 -13.99
CA LEU A 101 4.06 1.56 -13.03
C LEU A 101 3.74 0.09 -13.34
N GLN A 102 4.67 -0.65 -13.94
CA GLN A 102 4.47 -2.04 -14.36
C GLN A 102 4.09 -2.97 -13.19
N TRP A 103 4.82 -2.85 -12.07
CA TRP A 103 4.56 -3.63 -10.87
C TRP A 103 4.74 -2.76 -9.62
N PRO A 104 3.71 -2.02 -9.18
CA PRO A 104 3.75 -1.25 -7.94
C PRO A 104 3.72 -2.19 -6.73
N ASP A 105 4.88 -2.33 -6.10
CA ASP A 105 5.16 -3.37 -5.10
C ASP A 105 4.98 -2.87 -3.68
N THR A 106 5.54 -1.70 -3.37
CA THR A 106 5.50 -1.13 -2.03
C THR A 106 5.19 0.35 -2.12
N PHE A 107 4.39 0.86 -1.19
CA PHE A 107 3.99 2.26 -1.12
C PHE A 107 4.39 2.87 0.21
N ALA A 108 4.65 4.17 0.21
CA ALA A 108 4.88 4.96 1.42
C ALA A 108 4.41 6.40 1.20
N ILE A 109 4.19 7.14 2.28
CA ILE A 109 3.99 8.59 2.24
C ILE A 109 5.14 9.23 3.01
N ASP A 110 5.82 10.18 2.36
CA ASP A 110 6.90 10.95 3.00
C ASP A 110 6.36 12.16 3.80
N GLN A 111 7.27 12.85 4.49
CA GLN A 111 6.91 13.99 5.33
C GLN A 111 6.51 15.24 4.53
N ALA A 112 6.87 15.31 3.24
CA ALA A 112 6.46 16.38 2.34
C ALA A 112 5.08 16.11 1.70
N GLY A 113 4.45 15.00 2.06
CA GLY A 113 3.13 14.59 1.60
C GLY A 113 3.13 14.02 0.19
N ASN A 114 4.25 13.44 -0.24
CA ASN A 114 4.32 12.70 -1.47
C ASN A 114 3.96 11.24 -1.25
N LEU A 115 3.15 10.67 -2.15
CA LEU A 115 3.03 9.23 -2.28
C LEU A 115 4.23 8.71 -3.08
N LEU A 116 4.96 7.79 -2.46
CA LEU A 116 6.06 7.06 -3.07
C LEU A 116 5.60 5.64 -3.40
N ALA A 117 6.08 5.11 -4.53
CA ALA A 117 5.95 3.69 -4.83
C ALA A 117 7.27 3.12 -5.33
N VAL A 118 7.68 1.98 -4.77
CA VAL A 118 8.69 1.14 -5.38
C VAL A 118 8.00 0.35 -6.50
N THR A 119 8.52 0.45 -7.72
CA THR A 119 8.01 -0.31 -8.85
C THR A 119 9.10 -1.16 -9.46
N ASN A 120 8.73 -2.34 -9.96
CA ASN A 120 9.68 -3.28 -10.54
C ASN A 120 9.13 -3.96 -11.82
N LYS A 121 9.88 -4.92 -12.34
CA LYS A 121 9.51 -5.74 -13.51
C LYS A 121 9.39 -7.23 -13.14
N LEU A 122 8.87 -7.58 -11.95
CA LEU A 122 8.78 -8.97 -11.47
C LEU A 122 8.08 -9.90 -12.47
N GLN A 123 7.08 -9.42 -13.21
CA GLN A 123 6.42 -10.17 -14.28
C GLN A 123 7.38 -10.66 -15.38
N ASN A 124 8.46 -9.92 -15.66
CA ASN A 124 9.44 -10.32 -16.67
C ASN A 124 10.36 -11.42 -16.11
N PHE A 125 10.81 -11.26 -14.86
CA PHE A 125 11.58 -12.29 -14.17
C PHE A 125 10.80 -13.62 -14.07
N LEU A 126 9.54 -13.58 -13.62
CA LEU A 126 8.68 -14.76 -13.50
C LEU A 126 8.39 -15.44 -14.86
N ARG A 127 8.52 -14.73 -15.97
CA ARG A 127 8.27 -15.24 -17.32
C ARG A 127 9.57 -15.53 -18.09
N ASN A 128 10.72 -15.51 -17.43
CA ASN A 128 12.05 -15.65 -18.05
C ASN A 128 12.23 -14.73 -19.27
N ARG A 129 11.69 -13.51 -19.20
CA ARG A 129 11.86 -12.51 -20.26
C ARG A 129 13.22 -11.82 -20.10
N PRO A 130 13.92 -11.51 -21.19
CA PRO A 130 15.13 -10.71 -21.12
C PRO A 130 14.86 -9.39 -20.40
N MET A 131 15.70 -9.04 -19.45
CA MET A 131 15.71 -7.71 -18.86
C MET A 131 16.41 -6.79 -19.87
N ASP A 132 15.72 -5.75 -20.30
CA ASP A 132 16.26 -4.69 -21.15
C ASP A 132 17.31 -3.85 -20.39
N HIS A 133 17.95 -2.91 -21.08
CA HIS A 133 18.90 -1.97 -20.45
C HIS A 133 18.20 -0.87 -19.62
N GLU A 134 16.87 -0.91 -19.49
CA GLU A 134 16.11 0.04 -18.69
C GLU A 134 16.12 -0.39 -17.21
N PRO A 135 16.15 0.56 -16.25
CA PRO A 135 16.13 0.22 -14.83
C PRO A 135 15.04 -0.79 -14.49
N THR A 136 15.37 -1.82 -13.71
CA THR A 136 14.39 -2.82 -13.28
C THR A 136 13.55 -2.28 -12.14
N TYR A 137 14.22 -1.72 -11.12
CA TYR A 137 13.62 -1.17 -9.92
C TYR A 137 13.60 0.36 -9.99
N ARG A 138 12.52 0.97 -9.53
CA ARG A 138 12.34 2.43 -9.49
C ARG A 138 11.67 2.83 -8.18
N VAL A 139 11.95 4.07 -7.75
CA VAL A 139 11.09 4.79 -6.82
C VAL A 139 10.41 5.90 -7.60
N VAL A 140 9.08 5.85 -7.69
CA VAL A 140 8.27 6.89 -8.32
C VAL A 140 7.58 7.72 -7.25
N ARG A 141 7.29 8.99 -7.56
CA ARG A 141 6.73 9.96 -6.62
C ARG A 141 5.57 10.71 -7.24
N ALA A 142 4.51 10.89 -6.47
CA ALA A 142 3.41 11.82 -6.77
C ALA A 142 3.21 12.79 -5.60
N ALA A 143 3.21 14.09 -5.88
CA ALA A 143 2.93 15.13 -4.88
C ALA A 143 1.42 15.25 -4.66
N LEU A 144 0.93 14.70 -3.54
CA LEU A 144 -0.50 14.65 -3.23
C LEU A 144 -0.89 15.56 -2.06
N GLY A 145 0.07 15.97 -1.23
CA GLY A 145 -0.19 16.77 -0.02
C GLY A 145 -0.92 15.98 1.07
N VAL A 146 -0.72 14.66 1.13
CA VAL A 146 -1.37 13.75 2.09
C VAL A 146 -0.42 13.38 3.21
N GLN A 147 -0.91 12.75 4.29
CA GLN A 147 -0.06 12.31 5.39
C GLN A 147 -0.13 10.79 5.57
N SER A 148 0.91 10.21 6.16
CA SER A 148 0.94 8.78 6.52
C SER A 148 -0.19 8.43 7.48
N TYR A 149 -0.72 7.19 7.42
CA TYR A 149 -1.65 6.67 8.41
C TYR A 149 -1.12 6.73 9.87
N LEU A 150 0.20 6.86 10.04
CA LEU A 150 0.88 7.00 11.33
C LEU A 150 0.75 8.41 11.92
N SER A 151 0.39 9.41 11.10
CA SER A 151 0.12 10.76 11.60
C SER A 151 -1.12 10.70 12.50
N GLY A 152 -0.95 11.03 13.78
CA GLY A 152 -2.06 11.08 14.73
C GLY A 152 -3.06 12.19 14.40
N PRO A 153 -4.23 12.22 15.05
CA PRO A 153 -5.17 13.33 14.92
C PRO A 153 -4.46 14.62 15.36
N GLY A 154 -4.27 15.55 14.42
CA GLY A 154 -3.59 16.83 14.65
C GLY A 154 -2.33 17.07 13.81
N GLY A 155 -1.93 16.15 12.94
CA GLY A 155 -0.85 16.36 11.95
C GLY A 155 0.56 16.53 12.54
N ALA A 156 0.69 16.55 13.86
CA ALA A 156 1.96 16.46 14.54
C ALA A 156 2.36 14.98 14.61
N PHE A 157 3.56 14.68 14.12
CA PHE A 157 4.25 13.45 14.49
C PHE A 157 4.18 13.31 16.01
N GLY A 158 3.53 12.26 16.50
CA GLY A 158 3.67 11.88 17.89
C GLY A 158 5.16 11.78 18.18
N THR A 159 5.61 12.49 19.21
CA THR A 159 7.01 12.55 19.69
C THR A 159 7.53 11.21 20.24
N ALA A 160 7.02 10.08 19.73
CA ALA A 160 7.26 8.74 20.21
C ALA A 160 8.08 7.87 19.26
N TYR A 161 8.62 8.41 18.15
CA TYR A 161 9.73 7.74 17.47
C TYR A 161 11.05 8.25 18.04
N ARG A 162 11.60 7.52 19.00
CA ARG A 162 13.03 7.64 19.35
C ARG A 162 13.79 6.65 18.46
N PRO A 163 14.56 7.09 17.47
CA PRO A 163 15.41 6.18 16.71
C PRO A 163 16.35 5.45 17.67
N ASN A 164 16.52 4.15 17.45
CA ASN A 164 17.56 3.38 18.13
C ASN A 164 18.92 3.97 17.68
N PRO A 165 19.77 4.48 18.58
CA PRO A 165 21.00 5.19 18.20
C PRO A 165 22.03 4.32 17.45
N GLY A 166 21.78 3.02 17.28
CA GLY A 166 22.64 2.08 16.56
C GLY A 166 22.35 1.87 15.08
N ILE A 167 21.35 2.52 14.47
CA ILE A 167 21.08 2.38 13.02
C ILE A 167 21.07 3.77 12.36
N THR A 168 22.26 4.26 12.04
CA THR A 168 22.45 5.36 11.08
C THR A 168 22.51 4.76 9.68
N GLY A 169 21.36 4.70 9.01
CA GLY A 169 21.31 4.43 7.58
C GLY A 169 21.74 5.67 6.82
N GLU A 170 23.03 5.76 6.52
CA GLU A 170 23.57 6.78 5.62
C GLU A 170 23.11 6.44 4.19
N LEU A 171 22.30 7.32 3.59
CA LEU A 171 21.93 7.21 2.18
C LEU A 171 23.15 7.59 1.33
N ILE A 172 23.99 6.60 1.04
CA ILE A 172 25.10 6.75 0.09
C ILE A 172 24.51 6.69 -1.32
N TYR A 173 24.41 7.84 -1.99
CA TYR A 173 24.42 7.91 -3.45
C TYR A 173 25.88 8.02 -3.91
N PRO A 174 26.42 7.10 -4.71
CA PRO A 174 27.66 7.35 -5.42
C PRO A 174 27.42 8.34 -6.59
N PRO A 175 28.45 9.09 -6.99
CA PRO A 175 28.39 10.17 -8.00
C PRO A 175 28.03 9.70 -9.41
#